data_AF-A0A3N7AJE9-F1
#
_entry.id   AF-A0A3N7AJE9-F1
#
_cell.length_a   1.000
_cell.length_b   1.000
_cell.length_c   1.000
_cell.angle_alpha   90.00
_cell.angle_beta   90.00
_cell.angle_gamma   90.00
#
_symmetry.space_group_name_H-M   'P 1'
#
loop_
_entity.id
_entity.type
_entity.pdbx_description
1 polymer ?
#
loop_
_entity_poly.entity_id
_entity_poly.type
_entity_poly.pdbx_seq_one_letter_code
_entity_poly.pdbx_strand_id
1 'polypeptide(L)'
;MKILITLACAVCFSGIATAATQEDDVNRYVQIFSSSQTFDQHAVEALAWMGVSDPRVFDVVERRVLAGVAQGQPDKHTKNEIGLSIRALGFSGQPKYRDTLLQISADRVYGRYAKTALEDLPDYQKWNPIISNRANFDPKYSDDVNRVLIMLRSDDFELKKIGAKRIYFQNKDEVLLDALVEQIRASYQYSNAQRSDTIAWMVKALGSAKQAKYRPVLEEVVTFTTDRKIARHAKEALEK
;
A
#
# COMPACT_ATOMS: atom_id res chain seq x y z
N MET A 1 55.14 10.62 -45.31
CA MET A 1 55.20 11.45 -44.10
C MET A 1 53.91 11.25 -43.31
N LYS A 2 54.01 10.61 -42.13
CA LYS A 2 53.13 10.64 -40.93
C LYS A 2 51.61 10.37 -41.04
N ILE A 3 51.25 9.12 -40.74
CA ILE A 3 50.31 8.61 -39.71
C ILE A 3 49.27 9.61 -39.14
N LEU A 4 47.99 9.22 -39.12
CA LEU A 4 47.16 9.14 -37.88
C LEU A 4 45.81 8.44 -38.10
N ILE A 5 45.77 7.19 -37.61
CA ILE A 5 44.58 6.43 -37.23
C ILE A 5 43.93 7.17 -36.06
N THR A 6 42.64 7.50 -36.12
CA THR A 6 41.89 7.85 -34.91
C THR A 6 40.63 7.00 -34.84
N LEU A 7 40.72 6.01 -33.96
CA LEU A 7 39.69 5.10 -33.51
C LEU A 7 38.64 5.92 -32.71
N ALA A 8 37.41 6.03 -33.21
CA ALA A 8 36.32 6.60 -32.44
C ALA A 8 35.78 5.54 -31.47
N CYS A 9 36.23 5.59 -30.21
CA CYS A 9 35.66 4.83 -29.12
C CYS A 9 34.16 5.18 -28.95
N ALA A 10 33.29 4.23 -29.25
CA ALA A 10 31.92 4.24 -28.78
C ALA A 10 31.93 4.05 -27.25
N VAL A 11 31.81 5.14 -26.50
CA VAL A 11 31.56 5.06 -25.06
C VAL A 11 30.07 4.75 -24.88
N CYS A 12 29.75 3.47 -24.75
CA CYS A 12 28.47 3.05 -24.20
C CYS A 12 28.43 3.50 -22.74
N PHE A 13 27.82 4.66 -22.48
CA PHE A 13 27.35 4.99 -21.13
C PHE A 13 26.18 4.07 -20.83
N SER A 14 26.50 2.86 -20.38
CA SER A 14 25.58 2.02 -19.63
C SER A 14 25.39 2.72 -18.28
N GLY A 15 24.45 3.68 -18.22
CA GLY A 15 24.00 4.22 -16.96
C GLY A 15 23.49 3.06 -16.12
N ILE A 16 24.27 2.65 -15.12
CA ILE A 16 23.78 1.77 -14.07
C ILE A 16 22.67 2.57 -13.42
N ALA A 17 21.41 2.22 -13.68
CA ALA A 17 20.28 2.78 -12.95
C ALA A 17 20.53 2.45 -11.48
N THR A 18 20.86 3.46 -10.70
CA THR A 18 21.01 3.33 -9.24
C THR A 18 19.67 2.87 -8.69
N ALA A 19 19.67 1.82 -7.87
CA ALA A 19 18.46 1.33 -7.23
C ALA A 19 17.77 2.49 -6.49
N ALA A 20 16.45 2.64 -6.69
CA ALA A 20 15.69 3.70 -6.06
C ALA A 20 15.84 3.65 -4.52
N THR A 21 16.02 4.80 -3.91
CA THR A 21 16.20 4.98 -2.47
C THR A 21 14.90 5.43 -1.80
N GLN A 22 14.84 5.35 -0.48
CA GLN A 22 13.73 5.95 0.28
C GLN A 22 13.66 7.47 0.08
N GLU A 23 14.81 8.13 -0.06
CA GLU A 23 14.90 9.56 -0.35
C GLU A 23 14.31 9.88 -1.73
N ASP A 24 14.49 9.01 -2.72
CA ASP A 24 13.86 9.16 -4.04
C ASP A 24 12.33 9.07 -3.96
N ASP A 25 11.79 8.16 -3.13
CA ASP A 25 10.35 8.09 -2.88
C ASP A 25 9.84 9.40 -2.24
N VAL A 26 10.55 9.90 -1.23
CA VAL A 26 10.19 11.16 -0.56
C VAL A 26 10.18 12.32 -1.55
N ASN A 27 11.26 12.49 -2.33
CA ASN A 27 11.37 13.56 -3.31
C ASN A 27 10.28 13.47 -4.37
N ARG A 28 9.96 12.26 -4.84
CA ARG A 28 8.84 12.02 -5.76
C ARG A 28 7.51 12.50 -5.18
N TYR A 29 7.18 12.13 -3.94
CA TYR A 29 5.91 12.53 -3.33
C TYR A 29 5.86 14.02 -2.97
N VAL A 30 6.97 14.60 -2.52
CA VAL A 30 7.08 16.06 -2.35
C VAL A 30 6.78 16.77 -3.66
N GLN A 31 7.35 16.31 -4.77
CA GLN A 31 7.10 16.90 -6.09
C GLN A 31 5.62 16.77 -6.48
N ILE A 32 5.03 15.57 -6.40
CA ILE A 32 3.62 15.33 -6.75
C ILE A 32 2.68 16.23 -5.96
N PHE A 33 2.87 16.30 -4.64
CA PHE A 33 2.03 17.13 -3.77
C PHE A 33 2.38 18.60 -3.81
N SER A 34 3.47 19.03 -4.44
CA SER A 34 3.80 20.45 -4.59
C SER A 34 3.36 21.00 -5.96
N SER A 35 3.30 20.17 -7.00
CA SER A 35 3.10 20.62 -8.39
C SER A 35 1.64 20.77 -8.82
N SER A 36 0.68 20.11 -8.16
CA SER A 36 -0.73 20.14 -8.57
C SER A 36 -1.57 21.01 -7.65
N GLN A 37 -2.47 21.85 -8.18
CA GLN A 37 -3.41 22.61 -7.34
C GLN A 37 -4.48 21.72 -6.69
N THR A 38 -4.83 20.60 -7.33
CA THR A 38 -5.73 19.56 -6.82
C THR A 38 -4.94 18.40 -6.22
N PHE A 39 -5.58 17.55 -5.43
CA PHE A 39 -4.96 16.32 -4.95
C PHE A 39 -4.94 15.27 -6.07
N ASP A 40 -3.77 14.74 -6.40
CA ASP A 40 -3.73 13.48 -7.14
C ASP A 40 -4.22 12.36 -6.21
N GLN A 41 -5.49 11.97 -6.38
CA GLN A 41 -6.14 10.96 -5.53
C GLN A 41 -5.33 9.66 -5.49
N HIS A 42 -4.76 9.22 -6.62
CA HIS A 42 -3.97 8.00 -6.66
C HIS A 42 -2.67 8.14 -5.87
N ALA A 43 -2.05 9.32 -5.90
CA ALA A 43 -0.87 9.59 -5.09
C ALA A 43 -1.19 9.63 -3.59
N VAL A 44 -2.32 10.22 -3.19
CA VAL A 44 -2.77 10.23 -1.78
C VAL A 44 -3.04 8.82 -1.28
N GLU A 45 -3.78 8.02 -2.06
CA GLU A 45 -4.08 6.63 -1.71
C GLU A 45 -2.80 5.79 -1.64
N ALA A 46 -1.82 6.06 -2.53
CA ALA A 46 -0.54 5.35 -2.54
C ALA A 46 0.23 5.43 -1.21
N LEU A 47 0.07 6.51 -0.45
CA LEU A 47 0.74 6.66 0.85
C LEU A 47 0.39 5.53 1.84
N ALA A 48 -0.76 4.88 1.68
CA ALA A 48 -1.18 3.75 2.52
C ALA A 48 -0.33 2.47 2.36
N TRP A 49 0.54 2.37 1.35
CA TRP A 49 1.32 1.16 1.11
C TRP A 49 2.75 1.43 0.62
N MET A 50 3.20 2.69 0.65
CA MET A 50 4.56 3.06 0.24
C MET A 50 5.55 3.07 1.40
N GLY A 51 5.07 3.10 2.64
CA GLY A 51 5.92 3.18 3.83
C GLY A 51 6.57 4.54 4.04
N VAL A 52 6.02 5.59 3.41
CA VAL A 52 6.54 6.96 3.53
C VAL A 52 6.05 7.56 4.84
N SER A 53 6.98 8.09 5.63
CA SER A 53 6.70 8.75 6.92
C SER A 53 7.46 10.08 7.07
N ASP A 54 7.94 10.67 5.97
CA ASP A 54 8.75 11.90 6.02
C ASP A 54 7.85 13.15 6.13
N PRO A 55 8.08 14.04 7.12
CA PRO A 55 7.29 15.26 7.27
C PRO A 55 7.25 16.13 6.03
N ARG A 56 8.28 16.13 5.17
CA ARG A 56 8.29 16.93 3.93
C ARG A 56 7.12 16.60 3.02
N VAL A 57 6.67 15.35 3.00
CA VAL A 57 5.49 14.90 2.24
C VAL A 57 4.22 15.34 2.94
N PHE A 58 4.08 14.97 4.21
CA PHE A 58 2.80 15.12 4.91
C PHE A 58 2.52 16.54 5.40
N ASP A 59 3.52 17.41 5.56
CA ASP A 59 3.32 18.84 5.82
C ASP A 59 2.63 19.53 4.63
N VAL A 60 2.93 19.09 3.41
CA VAL A 60 2.23 19.58 2.21
C VAL A 60 0.78 19.12 2.20
N VAL A 61 0.55 17.85 2.54
CA VAL A 61 -0.81 17.28 2.66
C VAL A 61 -1.61 17.99 3.75
N GLU A 62 -1.02 18.20 4.92
CA GLU A 62 -1.64 18.85 6.08
C GLU A 62 -2.09 20.28 5.75
N ARG A 63 -1.21 21.10 5.15
CA ARG A 63 -1.57 22.46 4.76
C ARG A 63 -2.77 22.49 3.83
N ARG A 64 -2.84 21.57 2.87
CA ARG A 64 -3.96 21.47 1.93
C ARG A 64 -5.24 20.98 2.60
N VAL A 65 -5.14 20.02 3.52
CA VAL A 65 -6.27 19.56 4.34
C VAL A 65 -6.85 20.72 5.14
N LEU A 66 -6.01 21.48 5.85
CA LEU A 66 -6.46 22.63 6.64
C LEU A 66 -7.11 23.71 5.78
N ALA A 67 -6.54 24.01 4.62
CA ALA A 67 -7.12 24.96 3.67
C ALA A 67 -8.48 24.46 3.13
N GLY A 68 -8.58 23.18 2.78
CA GLY A 68 -9.82 22.58 2.26
C GLY A 68 -10.94 22.50 3.29
N VAL A 69 -10.62 22.13 4.53
CA VAL A 69 -11.59 22.08 5.64
C VAL A 69 -12.14 23.49 5.94
N ALA A 70 -11.30 24.53 5.85
CA ALA A 70 -11.72 25.91 6.11
C ALA A 70 -12.67 26.49 5.06
N GLN A 71 -12.74 25.92 3.85
CA GLN A 71 -13.58 26.44 2.75
C GLN A 71 -15.09 26.16 2.92
N GLY A 72 -15.52 25.40 3.92
CA GLY A 72 -16.93 25.25 4.26
C GLY A 72 -17.63 24.10 3.52
N GLN A 73 -18.60 24.39 2.63
CA GLN A 73 -19.45 23.37 1.97
C GLN A 73 -18.82 22.89 0.64
N PRO A 74 -18.04 21.80 0.63
CA PRO A 74 -17.46 21.27 -0.60
C PRO A 74 -18.51 20.61 -1.49
N ASP A 75 -18.26 20.58 -2.80
CA ASP A 75 -18.91 19.61 -3.68
C ASP A 75 -18.46 18.17 -3.33
N LYS A 76 -19.11 17.17 -3.93
CA LYS A 76 -18.86 15.76 -3.63
C LYS A 76 -17.41 15.33 -3.93
N HIS A 77 -16.82 15.83 -5.00
CA HIS A 77 -15.46 15.47 -5.42
C HIS A 77 -14.45 16.08 -4.46
N THR A 78 -14.55 17.39 -4.21
CA THR A 78 -13.71 18.12 -3.25
C THR A 78 -13.78 17.50 -1.85
N LYS A 79 -14.99 17.12 -1.40
CA LYS A 79 -15.17 16.42 -0.12
C LYS A 79 -14.40 15.10 -0.06
N ASN A 80 -14.45 14.32 -1.14
CA ASN A 80 -13.76 13.03 -1.20
C ASN A 80 -12.24 13.21 -1.18
N GLU A 81 -11.71 14.15 -1.96
CA GLU A 81 -10.27 14.46 -2.00
C GLU A 81 -9.74 14.87 -0.63
N ILE A 82 -10.43 15.80 0.05
CA ILE A 82 -10.05 16.24 1.41
C ILE A 82 -10.16 15.07 2.39
N GLY A 83 -11.24 14.28 2.33
CA GLY A 83 -11.43 13.12 3.19
C GLY A 83 -10.31 12.07 3.04
N LEU A 84 -9.87 11.78 1.81
CA LEU A 84 -8.74 10.89 1.54
C LEU A 84 -7.42 11.48 2.04
N SER A 85 -7.23 12.78 1.88
CA SER A 85 -6.02 13.47 2.36
C SER A 85 -5.93 13.48 3.89
N ILE A 86 -7.06 13.59 4.59
CA ILE A 86 -7.13 13.40 6.04
C ILE A 86 -6.73 11.98 6.42
N ARG A 87 -7.19 10.96 5.68
CA ARG A 87 -6.75 9.56 5.90
C ARG A 87 -5.25 9.40 5.68
N ALA A 88 -4.68 10.05 4.67
CA ALA A 88 -3.25 10.03 4.41
C ALA A 88 -2.42 10.59 5.58
N LEU A 89 -2.92 11.61 6.31
CA LEU A 89 -2.23 12.06 7.53
C LEU A 89 -2.12 10.94 8.59
N GLY A 90 -3.12 10.06 8.68
CA GLY A 90 -3.03 8.85 9.51
C GLY A 90 -1.95 7.88 9.01
N PHE A 91 -1.89 7.66 7.68
CA PHE A 91 -0.89 6.79 7.05
C PHE A 91 0.56 7.26 7.23
N SER A 92 0.78 8.51 7.62
CA SER A 92 2.12 9.00 7.95
C SER A 92 2.76 8.26 9.13
N GLY A 93 1.95 7.76 10.07
CA GLY A 93 2.44 7.21 11.33
C GLY A 93 3.14 8.23 12.24
N GLN A 94 3.04 9.53 11.95
CA GLN A 94 3.77 10.57 12.67
C GLN A 94 2.89 11.21 13.76
N PRO A 95 3.32 11.18 15.04
CA PRO A 95 2.59 11.84 16.13
C PRO A 95 2.34 13.33 15.92
N LYS A 96 3.17 14.00 15.10
CA LYS A 96 3.05 15.42 14.73
C LYS A 96 1.64 15.79 14.25
N TYR A 97 0.99 14.94 13.46
CA TYR A 97 -0.31 15.26 12.86
C TYR A 97 -1.50 14.92 13.76
N ARG A 98 -1.25 14.37 14.95
CA ARG A 98 -2.31 13.94 15.87
C ARG A 98 -3.22 15.09 16.28
N ASP A 99 -2.65 16.25 16.60
CA ASP A 99 -3.43 17.40 17.07
C ASP A 99 -4.31 17.97 15.96
N THR A 100 -3.79 18.05 14.73
CA THR A 100 -4.57 18.42 13.54
C THR A 100 -5.74 17.45 13.33
N LEU A 101 -5.50 16.14 13.43
CA LEU A 101 -6.55 15.14 13.30
C LEU A 101 -7.59 15.24 14.44
N LEU A 102 -7.16 15.50 15.68
CA LEU A 102 -8.07 15.73 16.80
C LEU A 102 -8.96 16.95 16.58
N GLN A 103 -8.39 18.05 16.10
CA GLN A 103 -9.16 19.25 15.77
C GLN A 103 -10.23 18.95 14.69
N ILE A 104 -9.84 18.27 13.61
CA ILE A 104 -10.77 17.92 12.51
C ILE A 104 -11.79 16.88 12.95
N SER A 105 -11.52 16.05 13.97
CA SER A 105 -12.45 15.02 14.46
C SER A 105 -13.79 15.57 14.98
N ALA A 106 -13.81 16.85 15.37
CA ALA A 106 -15.01 17.58 15.79
C ALA A 106 -15.82 18.15 14.61
N ASP A 107 -15.25 18.16 13.40
CA ASP A 107 -15.91 18.67 12.20
C ASP A 107 -17.07 17.75 11.76
N ARG A 108 -18.19 18.35 11.34
CA ARG A 108 -19.40 17.62 10.95
C ARG A 108 -19.24 16.85 9.64
N VAL A 109 -18.45 17.36 8.71
CA VAL A 109 -18.27 16.80 7.37
C VAL A 109 -17.12 15.79 7.36
N TYR A 110 -16.02 16.15 8.01
CA TYR A 110 -14.74 15.46 7.93
C TYR A 110 -14.37 14.65 9.17
N GLY A 111 -15.10 14.81 10.28
CA GLY A 111 -14.76 14.19 11.55
C GLY A 111 -14.68 12.67 11.51
N ARG A 112 -15.45 11.99 10.65
CA ARG A 112 -15.31 10.53 10.45
C ARG A 112 -13.95 10.16 9.85
N TYR A 113 -13.48 10.89 8.85
CA TYR A 113 -12.18 10.61 8.22
C TYR A 113 -11.03 10.80 9.21
N ALA A 114 -11.11 11.88 10.01
CA ALA A 114 -10.09 12.18 11.01
C ALA A 114 -10.05 11.16 12.16
N LYS A 115 -11.22 10.68 12.61
CA LYS A 115 -11.29 9.60 13.61
C LYS A 115 -10.63 8.32 13.11
N THR A 116 -10.92 7.91 11.87
CA THR A 116 -10.25 6.73 11.30
C THR A 116 -8.75 6.97 11.09
N ALA A 117 -8.34 8.17 10.68
CA ALA A 117 -6.92 8.50 10.57
C ALA A 117 -6.19 8.43 11.93
N LEU A 118 -6.85 8.82 13.04
CA LEU A 118 -6.32 8.67 14.40
C LEU A 118 -6.17 7.21 14.81
N GLU A 119 -7.12 6.35 14.41
CA GLU A 119 -7.06 4.91 14.63
C GLU A 119 -5.92 4.26 13.83
N ASP A 120 -5.72 4.69 12.57
CA ASP A 120 -4.67 4.18 11.68
C ASP A 120 -3.26 4.60 12.13
N LEU A 121 -3.09 5.79 12.72
CA LEU A 121 -1.79 6.39 13.04
C LEU A 121 -0.80 5.47 13.79
N PRO A 122 -1.16 4.82 14.92
CA PRO A 122 -0.23 3.92 15.62
C PRO A 122 0.16 2.69 14.78
N ASP A 123 -0.74 2.17 13.97
CA ASP A 123 -0.46 1.04 13.09
C ASP A 123 0.55 1.43 12.00
N TYR A 124 0.37 2.59 11.37
CA TYR A 124 1.31 3.07 10.36
C TYR A 124 2.64 3.53 10.93
N GLN A 125 2.68 3.98 12.18
CA GLN A 125 3.94 4.22 12.89
C GLN A 125 4.79 2.94 12.96
N LYS A 126 4.13 1.80 13.17
CA LYS A 126 4.77 0.47 13.16
C LYS A 126 5.07 -0.02 11.74
N TRP A 127 4.14 0.16 10.80
CA TRP A 127 4.23 -0.47 9.48
C TRP A 127 5.15 0.28 8.51
N ASN A 128 5.25 1.60 8.58
CA ASN A 128 6.04 2.38 7.62
C ASN A 128 7.51 1.98 7.56
N PRO A 129 8.22 1.77 8.69
CA PRO A 129 9.60 1.26 8.67
C PRO A 129 9.72 -0.15 8.09
N ILE A 130 8.68 -0.98 8.21
CA ILE A 130 8.66 -2.33 7.63
C ILE A 130 8.51 -2.23 6.12
N ILE A 131 7.50 -1.49 5.65
CA ILE A 131 7.18 -1.35 4.22
C ILE A 131 8.33 -0.68 3.45
N SER A 132 8.96 0.34 4.04
CA SER A 132 10.06 1.08 3.39
C SER A 132 11.43 0.41 3.49
N ASN A 133 11.54 -0.72 4.20
CA ASN A 133 12.82 -1.40 4.37
C ASN A 133 13.29 -2.07 3.07
N ARG A 134 14.18 -1.39 2.36
CA ARG A 134 14.76 -1.84 1.08
C ARG A 134 15.87 -2.89 1.23
N ALA A 135 16.30 -3.23 2.45
CA ALA A 135 17.43 -4.14 2.67
C ALA A 135 17.22 -5.54 2.08
N ASN A 136 15.98 -5.99 1.99
CA ASN A 136 15.60 -7.32 1.49
C ASN A 136 14.86 -7.26 0.15
N PHE A 137 14.95 -6.14 -0.57
CA PHE A 137 14.33 -6.04 -1.90
C PHE A 137 15.11 -6.94 -2.86
N ASP A 138 14.39 -7.82 -3.55
CA ASP A 138 14.94 -8.59 -4.64
C ASP A 138 14.95 -7.69 -5.90
N PRO A 139 16.12 -7.39 -6.49
CA PRO A 139 16.24 -6.51 -7.65
C PRO A 139 15.55 -7.05 -8.90
N LYS A 140 15.14 -8.33 -8.91
CA LYS A 140 14.30 -8.91 -9.97
C LYS A 140 12.90 -8.31 -10.01
N TYR A 141 12.38 -7.85 -8.87
CA TYR A 141 11.02 -7.38 -8.74
C TYR A 141 10.96 -5.86 -8.63
N SER A 142 9.83 -5.28 -9.04
CA SER A 142 9.59 -3.86 -8.84
C SER A 142 9.50 -3.53 -7.34
N ASP A 143 9.70 -2.27 -6.99
CA ASP A 143 9.57 -1.83 -5.59
C ASP A 143 8.15 -2.07 -5.04
N ASP A 144 7.09 -1.96 -5.86
CA ASP A 144 5.71 -2.23 -5.43
C ASP A 144 5.56 -3.72 -5.06
N VAL A 145 6.07 -4.63 -5.90
CA VAL A 145 6.06 -6.07 -5.61
C VAL A 145 6.84 -6.38 -4.33
N ASN A 146 8.04 -5.81 -4.17
CA ASN A 146 8.86 -6.02 -2.98
C ASN A 146 8.16 -5.53 -1.70
N ARG A 147 7.53 -4.35 -1.73
CA ARG A 147 6.73 -3.84 -0.60
C ARG A 147 5.58 -4.80 -0.26
N VAL A 148 4.86 -5.31 -1.26
CA VAL A 148 3.75 -6.25 -1.03
C VAL A 148 4.24 -7.58 -0.47
N LEU A 149 5.36 -8.11 -0.94
CA LEU A 149 5.98 -9.31 -0.36
C LEU A 149 6.30 -9.11 1.12
N ILE A 150 6.89 -7.97 1.47
CA ILE A 150 7.17 -7.64 2.88
C ILE A 150 5.87 -7.56 3.70
N MET A 151 4.85 -6.88 3.18
CA MET A 151 3.55 -6.78 3.87
C MET A 151 2.95 -8.17 4.13
N LEU A 152 2.96 -9.06 3.14
CA LEU A 152 2.44 -10.43 3.27
C LEU A 152 3.24 -11.29 4.25
N ARG A 153 4.55 -11.07 4.34
CA ARG A 153 5.47 -11.85 5.19
C ARG A 153 5.61 -11.30 6.61
N SER A 154 5.09 -10.10 6.89
CA SER A 154 5.08 -9.50 8.22
C SER A 154 4.37 -10.37 9.24
N ASP A 155 4.79 -10.39 10.50
CA ASP A 155 4.04 -11.06 11.57
C ASP A 155 2.73 -10.34 11.95
N ASP A 156 2.53 -9.13 11.44
CA ASP A 156 1.32 -8.34 11.66
C ASP A 156 0.21 -8.72 10.68
N PHE A 157 -0.88 -9.30 11.19
CA PHE A 157 -2.01 -9.75 10.38
C PHE A 157 -2.79 -8.63 9.69
N GLU A 158 -2.85 -7.43 10.25
CA GLU A 158 -3.51 -6.31 9.57
C GLU A 158 -2.62 -5.78 8.45
N LEU A 159 -1.29 -5.76 8.64
CA LEU A 159 -0.37 -5.44 7.55
C LEU A 159 -0.44 -6.47 6.40
N LYS A 160 -0.54 -7.78 6.72
CA LYS A 160 -0.78 -8.81 5.70
C LYS A 160 -2.05 -8.56 4.91
N LYS A 161 -3.11 -8.08 5.56
CA LYS A 161 -4.39 -7.75 4.93
C LYS A 161 -4.27 -6.57 3.99
N ILE A 162 -3.46 -5.56 4.30
CA ILE A 162 -3.14 -4.47 3.36
C ILE A 162 -2.44 -5.04 2.11
N GLY A 163 -1.44 -5.91 2.29
CA GLY A 163 -0.77 -6.60 1.18
C GLY A 163 -1.74 -7.42 0.31
N ALA A 164 -2.63 -8.21 0.93
CA ALA A 164 -3.64 -8.98 0.22
C ALA A 164 -4.62 -8.10 -0.58
N LYS A 165 -5.07 -6.98 -0.01
CA LYS A 165 -5.90 -6.00 -0.72
C LYS A 165 -5.18 -5.40 -1.92
N ARG A 166 -3.90 -5.09 -1.78
CA ARG A 166 -3.07 -4.57 -2.89
C ARG A 166 -3.05 -5.55 -4.06
N ILE A 167 -2.93 -6.84 -3.78
CA ILE A 167 -2.94 -7.89 -4.81
C ILE A 167 -4.29 -7.99 -5.50
N TYR A 168 -5.36 -8.01 -4.69
CA TYR A 168 -6.73 -8.08 -5.20
C TYR A 168 -7.03 -6.95 -6.19
N PHE A 169 -6.66 -5.70 -5.85
CA PHE A 169 -7.03 -4.53 -6.64
C PHE A 169 -6.04 -4.19 -7.76
N GLN A 170 -4.73 -4.41 -7.59
CA GLN A 170 -3.75 -3.83 -8.52
C GLN A 170 -2.64 -4.79 -8.96
N ASN A 171 -2.11 -5.64 -8.08
CA ASN A 171 -0.90 -6.41 -8.39
C ASN A 171 -1.14 -7.93 -8.37
N LYS A 172 -1.12 -8.57 -9.55
CA LYS A 172 -1.32 -10.04 -9.67
C LYS A 172 -0.06 -10.75 -10.15
N ASP A 173 1.10 -10.18 -9.87
CA ASP A 173 2.38 -10.80 -10.17
C ASP A 173 2.45 -12.19 -9.53
N GLU A 174 3.00 -13.15 -10.28
CA GLU A 174 2.97 -14.57 -9.91
C GLU A 174 3.62 -14.81 -8.54
N VAL A 175 4.73 -14.14 -8.26
CA VAL A 175 5.44 -14.22 -6.96
C VAL A 175 4.56 -13.78 -5.77
N LEU A 176 3.66 -12.83 -5.97
CA LEU A 176 2.75 -12.36 -4.92
C LEU A 176 1.63 -13.36 -4.66
N LEU A 177 1.13 -13.97 -5.73
CA LEU A 177 0.10 -15.00 -5.65
C LEU A 177 0.65 -16.28 -5.03
N ASP A 178 1.88 -16.67 -5.36
CA ASP A 178 2.57 -17.77 -4.71
C ASP A 178 2.81 -17.47 -3.22
N ALA A 179 3.23 -16.25 -2.87
CA ALA A 179 3.34 -15.82 -1.47
C ALA A 179 1.98 -15.86 -0.74
N LEU A 180 0.86 -15.51 -1.40
CA LEU A 180 -0.47 -15.68 -0.82
C LEU A 180 -0.79 -17.14 -0.53
N VAL A 181 -0.44 -18.08 -1.42
CA VAL A 181 -0.64 -19.51 -1.20
C VAL A 181 0.08 -19.96 0.07
N GLU A 182 1.34 -19.57 0.24
CA GLU A 182 2.12 -19.86 1.45
C GLU A 182 1.43 -19.33 2.71
N GLN A 183 1.01 -18.06 2.69
CA GLN A 183 0.38 -17.42 3.85
C GLN A 183 -1.00 -18.02 4.16
N ILE A 184 -1.79 -18.37 3.15
CA ILE A 184 -3.09 -19.04 3.32
C ILE A 184 -2.87 -20.39 3.99
N ARG A 185 -2.01 -21.26 3.42
CA ARG A 185 -1.73 -22.60 3.96
C ARG A 185 -1.22 -22.57 5.39
N ALA A 186 -0.39 -21.59 5.73
CA ALA A 186 0.12 -21.43 7.08
C ALA A 186 -0.94 -21.02 8.12
N SER A 187 -2.10 -20.49 7.71
CA SER A 187 -3.01 -19.79 8.64
C SER A 187 -4.48 -20.22 8.58
N TYR A 188 -4.97 -20.79 7.47
CA TYR A 188 -6.40 -20.99 7.26
C TYR A 188 -7.08 -21.98 8.22
N GLN A 189 -6.32 -22.94 8.76
CA GLN A 189 -6.81 -23.92 9.75
C GLN A 189 -6.82 -23.38 11.18
N TYR A 190 -6.05 -22.32 11.43
CA TYR A 190 -5.87 -21.72 12.76
C TYR A 190 -6.50 -20.32 12.83
N SER A 191 -7.55 -20.08 12.04
CA SER A 191 -8.23 -18.79 12.05
C SER A 191 -8.95 -18.56 13.38
N ASN A 192 -9.10 -17.28 13.72
CA ASN A 192 -9.94 -16.81 14.80
C ASN A 192 -10.67 -15.55 14.30
N ALA A 193 -11.55 -14.98 15.12
CA ALA A 193 -12.35 -13.81 14.72
C ALA A 193 -11.49 -12.64 14.17
N GLN A 194 -10.31 -12.41 14.74
CA GLN A 194 -9.39 -11.34 14.33
C GLN A 194 -8.71 -11.66 12.98
N ARG A 195 -8.29 -12.91 12.78
CA ARG A 195 -7.51 -13.34 11.59
C ARG A 195 -8.40 -13.72 10.40
N SER A 196 -9.65 -14.08 10.65
CA SER A 196 -10.62 -14.54 9.64
C SER A 196 -10.77 -13.53 8.50
N ASP A 197 -10.82 -12.23 8.81
CA ASP A 197 -10.94 -11.19 7.78
C ASP A 197 -9.69 -11.08 6.90
N THR A 198 -8.50 -11.14 7.49
CA THR A 198 -7.22 -11.14 6.77
C THR A 198 -7.14 -12.33 5.82
N ILE A 199 -7.42 -13.54 6.32
CA ILE A 199 -7.34 -14.76 5.51
C ILE A 199 -8.39 -14.74 4.40
N ALA A 200 -9.60 -14.25 4.68
CA ALA A 200 -10.62 -14.04 3.66
C ALA A 200 -10.14 -13.08 2.54
N TRP A 201 -9.43 -11.99 2.88
CA TRP A 201 -8.84 -11.11 1.89
C TRP A 201 -7.75 -11.78 1.06
N MET A 202 -6.90 -12.62 1.68
CA MET A 202 -5.89 -13.41 0.96
C MET A 202 -6.54 -14.37 -0.05
N VAL A 203 -7.57 -15.10 0.38
CA VAL A 203 -8.34 -16.03 -0.47
C VAL A 203 -9.01 -15.28 -1.63
N LYS A 204 -9.61 -14.12 -1.37
CA LYS A 204 -10.19 -13.27 -2.41
C LYS A 204 -9.14 -12.80 -3.41
N ALA A 205 -7.97 -12.38 -2.92
CA ALA A 205 -6.86 -11.92 -3.75
C ALA A 205 -6.35 -13.03 -4.68
N LEU A 206 -6.13 -14.24 -4.12
CA LEU A 206 -5.72 -15.41 -4.90
C LEU A 206 -6.76 -15.78 -5.97
N GLY A 207 -8.04 -15.84 -5.58
CA GLY A 207 -9.16 -16.11 -6.50
C GLY A 207 -9.31 -15.08 -7.62
N SER A 208 -9.01 -13.81 -7.34
CA SER A 208 -9.11 -12.74 -8.33
C SER A 208 -8.13 -12.87 -9.50
N ALA A 209 -7.07 -13.69 -9.35
CA ALA A 209 -6.13 -13.95 -10.42
C ALA A 209 -6.66 -14.92 -11.49
N LYS A 210 -7.69 -15.72 -11.19
CA LYS A 210 -8.31 -16.68 -12.12
C LYS A 210 -7.33 -17.65 -12.80
N GLN A 211 -6.23 -17.99 -12.14
CA GLN A 211 -5.24 -18.93 -12.68
C GLN A 211 -5.53 -20.36 -12.19
N ALA A 212 -5.60 -21.31 -13.13
CA ALA A 212 -5.95 -22.70 -12.86
C ALA A 212 -5.04 -23.35 -11.78
N LYS A 213 -3.75 -22.99 -11.76
CA LYS A 213 -2.78 -23.54 -10.80
C LYS A 213 -3.10 -23.27 -9.33
N TYR A 214 -3.91 -22.24 -9.02
CA TYR A 214 -4.29 -21.91 -7.65
C TYR A 214 -5.62 -22.51 -7.21
N ARG A 215 -6.40 -23.10 -8.13
CA ARG A 215 -7.68 -23.74 -7.80
C ARG A 215 -7.55 -24.84 -6.72
N PRO A 216 -6.52 -25.72 -6.76
CA PRO A 216 -6.37 -26.74 -5.72
C PRO A 216 -6.23 -26.16 -4.31
N VAL A 217 -5.60 -24.99 -4.16
CA VAL A 217 -5.46 -24.31 -2.85
C VAL A 217 -6.81 -23.81 -2.36
N LEU A 218 -7.65 -23.29 -3.26
CA LEU A 218 -9.00 -22.84 -2.90
C LEU A 218 -9.91 -24.02 -2.52
N GLU A 219 -9.81 -25.14 -3.24
CA GLU A 219 -10.51 -26.39 -2.92
C GLU A 219 -10.06 -26.95 -1.56
N GLU A 220 -8.76 -26.97 -1.30
CA GLU A 220 -8.16 -27.33 0.00
C GLU A 220 -8.75 -26.47 1.12
N VAL A 221 -8.82 -25.14 0.94
CA VAL A 221 -9.40 -24.22 1.93
C VAL A 221 -10.88 -24.52 2.16
N VAL A 222 -11.68 -24.74 1.12
CA VAL A 222 -13.12 -25.06 1.25
C VAL A 222 -13.33 -26.35 2.03
N THR A 223 -12.52 -27.38 1.76
CA THR A 223 -12.67 -28.69 2.38
C THR A 223 -12.28 -28.68 3.85
N PHE A 224 -11.22 -27.96 4.22
CA PHE A 224 -10.58 -28.12 5.53
C PHE A 224 -10.75 -26.95 6.49
N THR A 225 -11.22 -25.77 6.04
CA THR A 225 -11.47 -24.66 6.98
C THR A 225 -12.75 -24.88 7.78
N THR A 226 -12.70 -24.56 9.08
CA THR A 226 -13.88 -24.52 9.96
C THR A 226 -14.54 -23.14 9.97
N ASP A 227 -13.89 -22.14 9.38
CA ASP A 227 -14.34 -20.75 9.36
C ASP A 227 -15.27 -20.48 8.17
N ARG A 228 -16.53 -20.18 8.48
CA ARG A 228 -17.57 -19.95 7.47
C ARG A 228 -17.25 -18.78 6.53
N LYS A 229 -16.56 -17.74 7.02
CA LYS A 229 -16.23 -16.56 6.21
C LYS A 229 -15.14 -16.89 5.19
N ILE A 230 -14.11 -17.61 5.63
CA ILE A 230 -13.03 -18.09 4.76
C ILE A 230 -13.61 -19.06 3.73
N ALA A 231 -14.40 -20.06 4.15
CA ALA A 231 -15.03 -21.03 3.26
C ALA A 231 -15.90 -20.35 2.19
N ARG A 232 -16.72 -19.37 2.57
CA ARG A 232 -17.58 -18.62 1.64
C ARG A 232 -16.75 -17.95 0.55
N HIS A 233 -15.71 -17.20 0.93
CA HIS A 233 -14.91 -16.49 -0.06
C HIS A 233 -14.07 -17.42 -0.94
N ALA A 234 -13.66 -18.60 -0.44
CA ALA A 234 -13.00 -19.61 -1.27
C ALA A 234 -13.97 -20.23 -2.29
N LYS A 235 -15.22 -20.50 -1.91
CA LYS A 235 -16.27 -20.96 -2.84
C LYS A 235 -16.56 -19.92 -3.92
N GLU A 236 -16.80 -18.67 -3.54
CA GLU A 236 -17.01 -17.56 -4.48
C GLU A 236 -15.83 -17.37 -5.45
N ALA A 237 -14.61 -17.69 -5.02
CA ALA A 237 -13.43 -17.64 -5.87
C ALA A 237 -13.38 -18.79 -6.90
N LEU A 238 -13.89 -19.98 -6.55
CA LEU A 238 -13.91 -21.16 -7.43
C LEU A 238 -14.99 -21.09 -8.52
N GLU A 239 -16.05 -20.32 -8.27
CA GLU A 239 -17.17 -20.09 -9.19
C GLU A 239 -16.84 -19.07 -10.31
N LYS A 240 -15.72 -18.35 -10.22
CA LYS A 240 -15.30 -17.28 -11.15
C LYS A 240 -14.30 -17.71 -12.22
#